data_AF-A0A2E2EMA2-F1
#
_entry.id   AF-A0A2E2EMA2-F1
#
_cell.length_a   1.000
_cell.length_b   1.000
_cell.length_c   1.000
_cell.angle_alpha   90.00
_cell.angle_beta   90.00
_cell.angle_gamma   90.00
#
_symmetry.space_group_name_H-M   'P 1'
#
loop_
_entity.id
_entity.type
_entity.pdbx_description
1 polymer ?
#
loop_
_entity_poly.entity_id
_entity_poly.type
_entity_poly.pdbx_seq_one_letter_code
_entity_poly.pdbx_strand_id
1 'polypeptide(L)'
;VGYYAKKNNIKLEHLVDVFAPVLILAYGIGRMGCHFSGDGDWGIVNTASKPDWMSFLPDWMWSYNYPNNVINAGELIPGCEGNFCHQLAENVYPTPFYEIIMAGLIFVFLWSIRKKIKIAGVLFCIYLILNGIERFLIEKIRINHDMIGEQTQAEIISFSLILIGILGIYFLNKREGNTSTQKN
;
A
#
# COMPACT_ATOMS: atom_id res chain seq x y z
N VAL A 1 13.16 18.73 3.20
CA VAL A 1 12.42 19.00 1.94
C VAL A 1 11.71 20.35 1.95
N GLY A 2 10.82 20.64 2.92
CA GLY A 2 10.10 21.93 2.97
C GLY A 2 11.00 23.17 3.04
N TYR A 3 12.09 23.12 3.82
CA TYR A 3 13.09 24.19 3.85
C TYR A 3 13.75 24.44 2.48
N TYR A 4 14.07 23.38 1.74
CA TYR A 4 14.66 23.48 0.41
C TYR A 4 13.69 24.07 -0.62
N ALA A 5 12.41 23.66 -0.58
CA ALA A 5 11.38 24.22 -1.44
C ALA A 5 11.20 25.73 -1.23
N LYS A 6 11.16 26.16 0.05
CA LYS A 6 11.08 27.58 0.42
C LYS A 6 12.29 28.37 -0.05
N LYS A 7 13.50 27.81 0.06
CA LYS A 7 14.73 28.47 -0.41
C LYS A 7 14.77 28.65 -1.94
N ASN A 8 14.11 27.77 -2.70
CA ASN A 8 14.13 27.77 -4.17
C ASN A 8 12.83 28.28 -4.80
N ASN A 9 11.90 28.89 -4.04
CA ASN A 9 10.60 29.37 -4.54
C ASN A 9 9.76 28.31 -5.29
N ILE A 10 9.89 27.03 -4.91
CA ILE A 10 9.11 25.94 -5.48
C ILE A 10 7.80 25.83 -4.70
N LYS A 11 6.65 25.93 -5.40
CA LYS A 11 5.35 25.74 -4.76
C LYS A 11 5.22 24.30 -4.27
N LEU A 12 4.71 24.13 -3.04
CA LEU A 12 4.65 22.84 -2.36
C LEU A 12 3.76 21.85 -3.13
N GLU A 13 2.72 22.33 -3.80
CA GLU A 13 1.77 21.52 -4.58
C GLU A 13 2.45 20.77 -5.72
N HIS A 14 3.39 21.43 -6.44
CA HIS A 14 4.16 20.76 -7.49
C HIS A 14 5.12 19.73 -6.93
N LEU A 15 5.68 20.02 -5.75
CA LEU A 15 6.64 19.14 -5.13
C LEU A 15 6.00 17.82 -4.66
N VAL A 16 4.82 17.89 -4.04
CA VAL A 16 4.11 16.68 -3.57
C VAL A 16 3.62 15.81 -4.73
N ASP A 17 3.24 16.40 -5.87
CA ASP A 17 2.87 15.64 -7.07
C ASP A 17 4.02 14.81 -7.63
N VAL A 18 5.26 15.33 -7.57
CA VAL A 18 6.46 14.58 -8.00
C VAL A 18 6.70 13.39 -7.08
N PHE A 19 6.46 13.55 -5.78
CA PHE A 19 6.64 12.48 -4.81
C PHE A 19 5.55 11.41 -4.85
N ALA A 20 4.32 11.74 -5.26
CA ALA A 20 3.18 10.84 -5.28
C ALA A 20 3.47 9.43 -5.87
N PRO A 21 3.94 9.30 -7.14
CA PRO A 21 4.26 7.99 -7.69
C PRO A 21 5.50 7.35 -7.04
N VAL A 22 6.47 8.15 -6.60
CA VAL A 22 7.70 7.62 -5.99
C VAL A 22 7.42 7.00 -4.62
N LEU A 23 6.51 7.61 -3.84
CA LEU A 23 6.14 7.12 -2.52
C LEU A 23 5.48 5.75 -2.57
N ILE A 24 4.52 5.54 -3.49
CA ILE A 24 3.87 4.25 -3.61
C ILE A 24 4.82 3.16 -4.14
N LEU A 25 5.74 3.52 -5.04
CA LEU A 25 6.75 2.59 -5.53
C LEU A 25 7.72 2.19 -4.40
N ALA A 26 8.19 3.15 -3.62
CA ALA A 26 9.07 2.89 -2.47
C ALA A 26 8.38 2.00 -1.43
N TYR A 27 7.09 2.23 -1.20
CA TYR A 27 6.28 1.37 -0.34
C TYR A 27 6.21 -0.07 -0.86
N GLY A 28 5.92 -0.27 -2.15
CA GLY A 28 5.91 -1.60 -2.76
C GLY A 28 7.25 -2.32 -2.66
N ILE A 29 8.37 -1.60 -2.86
CA ILE A 29 9.72 -2.15 -2.66
C ILE A 29 9.94 -2.53 -1.19
N GLY A 30 9.49 -1.71 -0.24
CA GLY A 30 9.56 -2.04 1.18
C GLY A 30 8.82 -3.33 1.52
N ARG A 31 7.64 -3.55 0.94
CA ARG A 31 6.83 -4.76 1.13
C ARG A 31 7.45 -6.02 0.55
N MET A 32 8.34 -5.90 -0.44
CA MET A 32 9.18 -7.04 -0.88
C MET A 32 10.04 -7.56 0.27
N GLY A 33 10.58 -6.67 1.11
CA GLY A 33 11.32 -7.04 2.30
C GLY A 33 10.49 -7.90 3.25
N CYS A 34 9.29 -7.43 3.62
CA CYS A 34 8.34 -8.15 4.48
C CYS A 34 7.98 -9.53 3.90
N HIS A 35 7.74 -9.59 2.59
CA HIS A 35 7.39 -10.85 1.93
C HIS A 35 8.53 -11.88 1.98
N PHE A 36 9.77 -11.45 1.73
CA PHE A 36 10.91 -12.37 1.68
C PHE A 36 11.45 -12.74 3.07
N SER A 37 11.32 -11.86 4.06
CA SER A 37 11.74 -12.14 5.43
C SER A 37 10.72 -12.96 6.22
N GLY A 38 9.44 -12.91 5.85
CA GLY A 38 8.37 -13.49 6.66
C GLY A 38 8.34 -12.82 8.05
N ASP A 39 8.16 -11.51 8.10
CA ASP A 39 8.21 -10.73 9.35
C ASP A 39 6.91 -10.69 10.16
N GLY A 40 5.87 -11.39 9.71
CA GLY A 40 4.56 -11.40 10.39
C GLY A 40 3.50 -10.52 9.72
N ASP A 41 3.83 -9.80 8.65
CA ASP A 41 2.87 -8.95 7.92
C ASP A 41 1.92 -9.71 6.98
N TRP A 42 1.71 -11.00 7.21
CA TRP A 42 0.75 -11.84 6.48
C TRP A 42 -0.69 -11.65 6.97
N GLY A 43 -1.64 -12.17 6.19
CA GLY A 43 -3.07 -12.12 6.48
C GLY A 43 -3.53 -13.27 7.37
N ILE A 44 -4.85 -13.43 7.47
CA ILE A 44 -5.45 -14.57 8.17
C ILE A 44 -5.15 -15.90 7.47
N VAL A 45 -5.43 -16.99 8.19
CA VAL A 45 -5.38 -18.35 7.65
C VAL A 45 -6.29 -18.46 6.42
N ASN A 46 -5.72 -18.95 5.32
CA ASN A 46 -6.41 -19.11 4.06
C ASN A 46 -6.95 -20.53 3.93
N THR A 47 -8.24 -20.70 4.22
CA THR A 47 -8.98 -21.96 4.03
C THR A 47 -9.67 -22.05 2.66
N ALA A 48 -9.60 -20.98 1.85
CA ALA A 48 -10.26 -20.92 0.56
C ALA A 48 -9.44 -21.64 -0.53
N SER A 49 -10.12 -22.42 -1.36
CA SER A 49 -9.49 -23.03 -2.53
C SER A 49 -9.05 -21.95 -3.53
N LYS A 50 -7.90 -22.19 -4.17
CA LYS A 50 -7.40 -21.31 -5.22
C LYS A 50 -8.42 -21.26 -6.38
N PRO A 51 -8.88 -20.08 -6.82
CA PRO A 51 -9.83 -19.98 -7.93
C PRO A 51 -9.27 -20.56 -9.23
N ASP A 52 -10.12 -21.19 -10.04
CA ASP A 52 -9.71 -21.86 -11.30
C ASP A 52 -9.03 -20.93 -12.29
N TRP A 53 -9.46 -19.66 -12.36
CA TRP A 53 -8.85 -18.65 -13.23
C TRP A 53 -7.42 -18.28 -12.80
N MET A 54 -7.03 -18.60 -11.56
CA MET A 54 -5.70 -18.40 -11.00
C MET A 54 -4.85 -19.69 -11.03
N SER A 55 -5.36 -20.77 -11.64
CA SER A 55 -4.64 -22.05 -11.74
C SER A 55 -3.26 -21.94 -12.38
N PHE A 56 -3.06 -20.98 -13.30
CA PHE A 56 -1.77 -20.73 -13.96
C PHE A 56 -0.70 -20.11 -13.04
N LEU A 57 -1.10 -19.58 -11.87
CA LEU A 57 -0.17 -18.98 -10.91
C LEU A 57 0.30 -20.01 -9.87
N PRO A 58 1.54 -19.90 -9.38
CA PRO A 58 2.04 -20.67 -8.25
C PRO A 58 1.15 -20.59 -7.01
N ASP A 59 1.04 -21.68 -6.25
CA ASP A 59 0.16 -21.75 -5.08
C ASP A 59 0.53 -20.75 -3.98
N TRP A 60 1.82 -20.46 -3.81
CA TRP A 60 2.31 -19.48 -2.83
C TRP A 60 1.77 -18.06 -3.07
N MET A 61 1.33 -17.74 -4.29
CA MET A 61 0.71 -16.44 -4.59
C MET A 61 -0.72 -16.34 -4.05
N TRP A 62 -1.35 -17.46 -3.68
CA TRP A 62 -2.69 -17.51 -3.07
C TRP A 62 -2.63 -17.85 -1.59
N SER A 63 -1.80 -18.84 -1.24
CA SER A 63 -1.75 -19.47 0.08
C SER A 63 -0.31 -19.86 0.37
N TYR A 64 0.29 -19.27 1.40
CA TYR A 64 1.71 -19.44 1.71
C TYR A 64 1.95 -19.66 3.21
N ASN A 65 2.90 -20.52 3.56
CA ASN A 65 3.24 -20.85 4.95
C ASN A 65 4.53 -20.18 5.45
N TYR A 66 5.17 -19.31 4.64
CA TYR A 66 6.37 -18.56 5.02
C TYR A 66 7.44 -19.43 5.71
N PRO A 67 8.06 -20.38 4.97
CA PRO A 67 9.14 -21.19 5.50
C PRO A 67 10.36 -20.31 5.79
N ASN A 68 11.06 -20.62 6.87
CA ASN A 68 12.21 -19.87 7.36
C ASN A 68 11.91 -18.41 7.70
N ASN A 69 10.73 -18.16 8.28
CA ASN A 69 10.33 -16.81 8.64
C ASN A 69 11.20 -16.24 9.78
N VAL A 70 11.47 -14.93 9.72
CA VAL A 70 12.42 -14.25 10.62
C VAL A 70 11.95 -14.24 12.08
N ILE A 71 10.63 -14.32 12.30
CA ILE A 71 10.03 -14.30 13.63
C ILE A 71 9.93 -15.69 14.29
N ASN A 72 10.38 -16.74 13.61
CA ASN A 72 10.28 -18.13 14.07
C ASN A 72 8.85 -18.56 14.47
N ALA A 73 7.84 -18.07 13.75
CA ALA A 73 6.44 -18.40 13.97
C ALA A 73 6.08 -19.77 13.38
N GLY A 74 5.18 -20.46 14.09
CA GLY A 74 4.64 -21.75 13.70
C GLY A 74 5.44 -22.94 14.22
N GLU A 75 5.57 -23.97 13.40
CA GLU A 75 6.18 -25.26 13.74
C GLU A 75 7.58 -25.39 13.14
N LEU A 76 8.41 -26.23 13.77
CA LEU A 76 9.76 -26.50 13.30
C LEU A 76 9.74 -27.35 12.02
N ILE A 77 10.52 -26.96 11.03
CA ILE A 77 10.69 -27.72 9.78
C ILE A 77 11.48 -29.00 10.08
N PRO A 78 10.97 -30.20 9.74
CA PRO A 78 11.67 -31.46 9.99
C PRO A 78 13.06 -31.48 9.34
N GLY A 79 14.10 -31.70 10.14
CA GLY A 79 15.48 -31.77 9.68
C GLY A 79 16.16 -30.41 9.47
N CYS A 80 15.55 -29.30 9.88
CA CYS A 80 16.20 -27.99 9.92
C CYS A 80 16.81 -27.72 11.30
N GLU A 81 18.09 -27.43 11.34
CA GLU A 81 18.81 -27.02 12.55
C GLU A 81 19.39 -25.62 12.38
N GLY A 82 19.19 -24.75 13.37
CA GLY A 82 19.70 -23.38 13.37
C GLY A 82 18.62 -22.31 13.49
N ASN A 83 18.97 -21.09 13.12
CA ASN A 83 18.05 -19.95 13.13
C ASN A 83 17.13 -19.99 11.90
N PHE A 84 15.90 -19.50 12.06
CA PHE A 84 14.90 -19.43 10.99
C PHE A 84 14.49 -20.80 10.47
N CYS A 85 14.28 -21.77 11.36
CA CYS A 85 13.85 -23.13 11.01
C CYS A 85 12.35 -23.37 11.24
N HIS A 86 11.54 -22.31 11.26
CA HIS A 86 10.10 -22.40 11.48
C HIS A 86 9.30 -22.06 10.22
N GLN A 87 8.10 -22.62 10.14
CA GLN A 87 7.08 -22.34 9.13
C GLN A 87 5.70 -22.34 9.77
N LEU A 88 4.74 -21.63 9.18
CA LEU A 88 3.37 -21.64 9.66
C LEU A 88 2.74 -23.03 9.47
N ALA A 89 2.00 -23.50 10.48
CA ALA A 89 1.28 -24.78 10.44
C ALA A 89 0.14 -24.74 9.42
N GLU A 90 -0.57 -23.61 9.37
CA GLU A 90 -1.62 -23.35 8.38
C GLU A 90 -1.16 -22.26 7.42
N ASN A 91 -1.49 -22.42 6.14
CA ASN A 91 -1.18 -21.40 5.15
C ASN A 91 -2.03 -20.15 5.35
N VAL A 92 -1.44 -18.99 5.11
CA VAL A 92 -2.08 -17.69 5.25
C VAL A 92 -2.17 -16.98 3.90
N TYR A 93 -3.00 -15.95 3.82
CA TYR A 93 -2.98 -15.02 2.69
C TYR A 93 -1.66 -14.23 2.69
N PRO A 94 -0.88 -14.24 1.60
CA PRO A 94 0.37 -13.49 1.52
C PRO A 94 0.10 -11.99 1.27
N THR A 95 -0.46 -11.28 2.26
CA THR A 95 -0.81 -9.86 2.14
C THR A 95 0.34 -8.94 1.70
N PRO A 96 1.61 -9.12 2.10
CA PRO A 96 2.72 -8.34 1.58
C PRO A 96 2.88 -8.46 0.08
N PHE A 97 2.59 -9.64 -0.48
CA PHE A 97 2.61 -9.86 -1.92
C PHE A 97 1.48 -9.09 -2.63
N TYR A 98 0.29 -9.08 -2.06
CA TYR A 98 -0.82 -8.29 -2.56
C TYR A 98 -0.52 -6.79 -2.52
N GLU A 99 0.07 -6.30 -1.42
CA GLU A 99 0.53 -4.91 -1.29
C GLU A 99 1.55 -4.53 -2.37
N ILE A 100 2.51 -5.41 -2.70
CA ILE A 100 3.49 -5.19 -3.79
C ILE A 100 2.78 -5.03 -5.14
N ILE A 101 1.85 -5.92 -5.47
CA ILE A 101 1.11 -5.86 -6.74
C ILE A 101 0.27 -4.58 -6.79
N MET A 102 -0.49 -4.29 -5.74
CA MET A 102 -1.35 -3.10 -5.68
C MET A 102 -0.52 -1.82 -5.77
N ALA A 103 0.59 -1.73 -5.05
CA ALA A 103 1.51 -0.59 -5.12
C ALA A 103 2.09 -0.41 -6.54
N GLY A 104 2.47 -1.50 -7.20
CA GLY A 104 2.92 -1.49 -8.59
C GLY A 104 1.84 -1.01 -9.57
N LEU A 105 0.60 -1.49 -9.41
CA LEU A 105 -0.54 -1.05 -10.23
C LEU A 105 -0.87 0.43 -10.01
N ILE A 106 -0.89 0.88 -8.76
CA ILE A 106 -1.10 2.29 -8.42
C ILE A 106 0.03 3.15 -8.99
N PHE A 107 1.29 2.72 -8.89
CA PHE A 107 2.42 3.41 -9.51
C PHE A 107 2.22 3.56 -11.01
N VAL A 108 1.95 2.47 -11.73
CA VAL A 108 1.73 2.50 -13.19
C VAL A 108 0.56 3.41 -13.54
N PHE A 109 -0.54 3.33 -12.78
CA PHE A 109 -1.71 4.19 -12.96
C PHE A 109 -1.34 5.67 -12.79
N LEU A 110 -0.77 6.07 -11.65
CA LEU A 110 -0.35 7.45 -11.37
C LEU A 110 0.65 7.94 -12.43
N TRP A 111 1.61 7.09 -12.80
CA TRP A 111 2.60 7.40 -13.82
C TRP A 111 1.93 7.65 -15.18
N SER A 112 0.91 6.87 -15.55
CA SER A 112 0.20 7.01 -16.82
C SER A 112 -0.63 8.31 -16.91
N ILE A 113 -1.20 8.77 -15.79
CA ILE A 113 -2.05 9.97 -15.76
C ILE A 113 -1.27 11.26 -15.44
N ARG A 114 -0.01 11.17 -14.99
CA ARG A 114 0.77 12.33 -14.54
C ARG A 114 0.84 13.50 -15.53
N LYS A 115 0.81 13.20 -16.83
CA LYS A 115 0.86 14.22 -17.90
C LYS A 115 -0.51 14.80 -18.26
N LYS A 116 -1.60 14.14 -17.82
CA LYS A 116 -2.98 14.57 -18.08
C LYS A 116 -3.50 15.54 -17.01
N ILE A 117 -2.95 15.46 -15.79
CA ILE A 117 -3.30 16.33 -14.67
C ILE A 117 -2.60 17.69 -14.83
N LYS A 118 -3.37 18.76 -14.97
CA LYS A 118 -2.86 20.14 -15.15
C LYS A 118 -2.78 20.92 -13.84
N ILE A 119 -3.59 20.55 -12.86
CA ILE A 119 -3.72 21.25 -11.58
C ILE A 119 -2.74 20.63 -10.59
N ALA A 120 -1.82 21.45 -10.06
CA ALA A 120 -0.85 21.01 -9.08
C ALA A 120 -1.50 20.55 -7.78
N GLY A 121 -0.99 19.48 -7.20
CA GLY A 121 -1.48 18.84 -5.97
C GLY A 121 -2.54 17.75 -6.21
N VAL A 122 -3.20 17.73 -7.38
CA VAL A 122 -4.26 16.75 -7.67
C VAL A 122 -3.69 15.34 -7.80
N LEU A 123 -2.49 15.18 -8.37
CA LEU A 123 -1.87 13.86 -8.51
C LEU A 123 -1.56 13.25 -7.14
N PHE A 124 -1.07 14.08 -6.20
CA PHE A 124 -0.86 13.66 -4.81
C PHE A 124 -2.17 13.30 -4.11
N CYS A 125 -3.26 14.07 -4.30
CA CYS A 125 -4.55 13.71 -3.74
C CYS A 125 -5.11 12.38 -4.27
N ILE A 126 -4.94 12.10 -5.57
CA ILE A 126 -5.31 10.80 -6.16
C ILE A 126 -4.48 9.68 -5.51
N TYR A 127 -3.18 9.90 -5.30
CA TYR A 127 -2.33 8.97 -4.56
C TYR A 127 -2.85 8.69 -3.14
N LEU A 128 -3.25 9.73 -2.38
CA LEU A 128 -3.80 9.53 -1.02
C LEU A 128 -5.06 8.67 -1.02
N ILE A 129 -5.96 8.89 -1.99
CA ILE A 129 -7.19 8.09 -2.14
C ILE A 129 -6.84 6.63 -2.44
N LEU A 130 -5.99 6.39 -3.44
CA LEU A 130 -5.63 5.02 -3.85
C LEU A 130 -4.87 4.27 -2.77
N ASN A 131 -3.93 4.94 -2.08
CA ASN A 131 -3.20 4.36 -0.95
C ASN A 131 -4.15 4.06 0.22
N GLY A 132 -5.08 4.96 0.54
CA GLY A 132 -6.11 4.69 1.55
C GLY A 132 -7.00 3.50 1.19
N ILE A 133 -7.43 3.37 -0.06
CA ILE A 133 -8.22 2.21 -0.52
C ILE A 133 -7.41 0.92 -0.42
N GLU A 134 -6.14 0.92 -0.84
CA GLU A 134 -5.25 -0.23 -0.73
C GLU A 134 -5.09 -0.69 0.71
N ARG A 135 -4.79 0.24 1.63
CA ARG A 135 -4.70 -0.06 3.07
C ARG A 135 -5.98 -0.64 3.63
N PHE A 136 -7.13 -0.07 3.28
CA PHE A 136 -8.42 -0.58 3.74
C PHE A 136 -8.67 -2.03 3.27
N LEU A 137 -8.39 -2.34 2.00
CA LEU A 137 -8.61 -3.68 1.44
C LEU A 137 -7.69 -4.73 2.08
N ILE A 138 -6.41 -4.39 2.28
CA ILE A 138 -5.44 -5.29 2.90
C ILE A 138 -5.79 -5.53 4.36
N GLU A 139 -6.19 -4.49 5.09
CA GLU A 139 -6.58 -4.62 6.48
C GLU A 139 -7.78 -5.58 6.64
N LYS A 140 -8.74 -5.58 5.70
CA LYS A 140 -9.84 -6.55 5.70
C LYS A 140 -9.37 -8.01 5.61
N ILE A 141 -8.26 -8.28 4.93
CA ILE A 141 -7.65 -9.62 4.83
C ILE A 141 -6.85 -9.95 6.09
N ARG A 142 -6.34 -8.95 6.81
CA ARG A 142 -5.55 -9.12 8.04
C ARG A 142 -6.40 -9.29 9.30
N ILE A 143 -7.74 -9.18 9.24
CA ILE A 143 -8.63 -9.26 10.41
C ILE A 143 -8.55 -10.64 11.08
N ASN A 144 -7.59 -10.79 12.00
CA ASN A 144 -7.53 -11.83 13.02
C ASN A 144 -7.97 -11.23 14.36
N HIS A 145 -8.73 -11.99 15.15
CA HIS A 145 -9.42 -11.56 16.38
C HIS A 145 -8.50 -11.17 17.56
N ASP A 146 -7.17 -11.22 17.41
CA ASP A 146 -6.26 -11.26 18.56
C ASP A 146 -5.82 -9.90 19.11
N MET A 147 -6.08 -8.77 18.43
CA MET A 147 -5.55 -7.46 18.86
C MET A 147 -6.53 -6.29 18.69
N ILE A 148 -7.70 -6.31 19.34
CA ILE A 148 -8.89 -5.41 19.18
C ILE A 148 -8.62 -3.87 19.14
N GLY A 149 -7.39 -3.37 19.29
CA GLY A 149 -7.04 -1.94 19.23
C GLY A 149 -6.33 -1.47 17.96
N GLU A 150 -5.43 -2.26 17.38
CA GLU A 150 -4.56 -1.79 16.28
C GLU A 150 -5.30 -1.70 14.94
N GLN A 151 -6.31 -2.54 14.71
CA GLN A 151 -7.06 -2.55 13.44
C GLN A 151 -7.85 -1.25 13.25
N THR A 152 -8.44 -0.73 14.34
CA THR A 152 -9.19 0.54 14.28
C THR A 152 -8.31 1.71 13.87
N GLN A 153 -7.02 1.70 14.25
CA GLN A 153 -6.08 2.76 13.87
C GLN A 153 -5.81 2.73 12.36
N ALA A 154 -5.56 1.54 11.80
CA ALA A 154 -5.31 1.37 10.37
C ALA A 154 -6.53 1.78 9.53
N GLU A 155 -7.74 1.37 9.95
CA GLU A 155 -8.98 1.76 9.30
C GLU A 155 -9.18 3.28 9.37
N ILE A 156 -9.02 3.91 10.54
CA ILE A 156 -9.14 5.36 10.71
C ILE A 156 -8.15 6.11 9.80
N ILE A 157 -6.89 5.66 9.74
CA ILE A 157 -5.88 6.27 8.86
C ILE A 157 -6.30 6.14 7.40
N SER A 158 -6.76 4.96 6.97
CA SER A 158 -7.20 4.72 5.59
C SER A 158 -8.36 5.66 5.19
N PHE A 159 -9.39 5.78 6.03
CA PHE A 159 -10.51 6.71 5.82
C PHE A 159 -10.06 8.17 5.82
N SER A 160 -9.15 8.55 6.72
CA SER A 160 -8.62 9.91 6.78
C SER A 160 -7.87 10.28 5.50
N LEU A 161 -7.05 9.36 4.96
CA LEU A 161 -6.33 9.60 3.70
C LEU A 161 -7.28 9.79 2.52
N ILE A 162 -8.32 8.96 2.42
CA ILE A 162 -9.35 9.08 1.38
C ILE A 162 -10.06 10.44 1.48
N LEU A 163 -10.50 10.81 2.69
CA LEU A 163 -11.21 12.06 2.93
C LEU A 163 -10.35 13.29 2.58
N ILE A 164 -9.09 13.30 3.04
CA ILE A 164 -8.14 14.37 2.75
C ILE A 164 -7.88 14.47 1.24
N GLY A 165 -7.75 13.34 0.55
CA GLY A 165 -7.58 13.32 -0.90
C GLY A 165 -8.79 13.91 -1.65
N ILE A 166 -10.02 13.51 -1.27
CA ILE A 166 -11.25 14.02 -1.90
C ILE A 166 -11.41 15.53 -1.67
N LEU A 167 -11.26 15.98 -0.41
CA LEU A 167 -11.36 17.39 -0.07
C LEU A 167 -10.26 18.21 -0.76
N GLY A 168 -9.04 17.68 -0.82
CA GLY A 168 -7.92 18.30 -1.52
C GLY A 168 -8.22 18.56 -3.00
N ILE A 169 -8.75 17.56 -3.73
CA ILE A 169 -9.16 17.71 -5.12
C ILE A 169 -10.25 18.79 -5.25
N TYR A 170 -11.26 18.74 -4.38
CA TYR A 170 -12.35 19.72 -4.40
C TYR A 170 -11.85 21.16 -4.23
N PHE A 171 -11.01 21.40 -3.21
CA PHE A 171 -10.46 22.73 -2.94
C PHE A 171 -9.50 23.22 -4.02
N LEU A 172 -8.65 22.35 -4.57
CA LEU A 172 -7.72 22.69 -5.66
C LEU A 172 -8.46 23.09 -6.93
N ASN A 173 -9.50 22.33 -7.31
CA ASN A 173 -10.35 22.66 -8.46
C ASN A 173 -11.08 24.00 -8.27
N LYS A 174 -11.60 24.25 -7.06
CA LYS A 174 -12.26 25.53 -6.74
C LYS A 174 -11.30 26.72 -6.82
N ARG A 175 -10.06 26.57 -6.35
CA ARG A 175 -9.00 27.61 -6.44
C ARG A 175 -8.64 27.94 -7.88
N GLU A 176 -8.51 26.92 -8.73
CA GLU A 176 -8.18 27.12 -10.14
C GLU A 176 -9.33 27.83 -10.91
N GLY A 177 -10.58 27.44 -10.63
CA GLY A 177 -11.77 28.10 -11.17
C GLY A 177 -11.83 29.60 -10.84
N ASN A 178 -11.60 29.96 -9.57
CA ASN A 178 -11.60 31.36 -9.13
C ASN A 178 -10.46 32.19 -9.78
N THR A 179 -9.29 31.57 -9.98
CA THR A 179 -8.14 32.24 -10.61
C THR A 179 -8.38 32.48 -12.11
N SER A 180 -9.12 31.59 -12.76
CA SER A 180 -9.51 31.71 -14.16
C SER A 180 -10.51 32.85 -14.38
N THR A 181 -11.48 33.00 -13.47
CA THR A 181 -12.48 34.09 -13.51
C THR A 181 -11.88 35.48 -13.27
N GLN A 182 -10.80 35.59 -12.48
CA GLN A 182 -10.12 36.88 -12.25
C GLN A 182 -9.21 37.34 -13.39
N LYS A 183 -8.87 36.46 -14.34
CA LYS A 183 -8.01 36.79 -15.50
C LYS A 183 -8.80 37.17 -16.76
N ASN A 184 -10.12 36.98 -16.76
CA ASN A 184 -11.04 37.37 -17.83
C ASN A 184 -11.81 38.63 -17.45
#